data_AF-A0A7S3T8V3-F1
#
_entry.id   AF-A0A7S3T8V3-F1
#
_cell.length_a   1.000
_cell.length_b   1.000
_cell.length_c   1.000
_cell.angle_alpha   90.00
_cell.angle_beta   90.00
_cell.angle_gamma   90.00
#
_symmetry.space_group_name_H-M   'P 1'
#
loop_
_entity.id
_entity.type
_entity.pdbx_description
1 polymer ?
#
loop_
_entity_poly.entity_id
_entity_poly.type
_entity_poly.pdbx_seq_one_letter_code
_entity_poly.pdbx_strand_id
1 'polypeptide(L)'
;RLATQRWLLTRRPELSVAISCCAARPSLALLRELCLEAEELSLGELAEVVEARARLAAAEAWDVKVEEAIRCRDGMASLANLLDEADQLGVVPLQEASLRRRVNNASSWAARAAGALEGPTTEVELQELLAQAEESSVPQADRDPLIEKAALATWWRQRANAVFVKEGCRLTLAECLDGDGHYELATENGGWAVHLACSF
;
A
#
# COMPACT_ATOMS: atom_id res chain seq x y z
N ARG A 1 32.99 36.71 -11.62
CA ARG A 1 34.02 36.17 -12.54
C ARG A 1 34.73 34.95 -11.96
N LEU A 2 35.43 35.05 -10.82
CA LEU A 2 36.07 33.88 -10.18
C LEU A 2 35.05 32.82 -9.71
N ALA A 3 33.93 33.23 -9.10
CA ALA A 3 32.85 32.32 -8.69
C ALA A 3 32.25 31.56 -9.87
N THR A 4 31.93 32.26 -10.97
CA THR A 4 31.44 31.68 -12.23
C THR A 4 32.42 30.66 -12.81
N GLN A 5 33.72 31.00 -12.89
CA GLN A 5 34.75 30.08 -13.39
C GLN A 5 34.89 28.84 -12.50
N ARG A 6 34.86 29.02 -11.18
CA ARG A 6 34.90 27.90 -10.24
C ARG A 6 33.70 26.97 -10.43
N TRP A 7 32.49 27.53 -10.51
CA TRP A 7 31.28 26.75 -10.72
C TRP A 7 31.34 25.95 -12.03
N LEU A 8 31.77 26.57 -13.14
CA LEU A 8 31.92 25.89 -14.43
C LEU A 8 32.95 24.75 -14.42
N LEU A 9 33.98 24.82 -13.56
CA LEU A 9 35.03 23.80 -13.47
C LEU A 9 34.68 22.68 -12.48
N THR A 10 33.88 22.95 -11.45
CA THR A 10 33.62 21.98 -10.38
C THR A 10 32.17 21.51 -10.34
N ARG A 11 31.21 22.43 -10.39
CA ARG A 11 29.78 22.14 -10.22
C ARG A 11 29.10 21.73 -11.52
N ARG A 12 29.49 22.30 -12.65
CA ARG A 12 28.93 21.88 -13.95
C ARG A 12 29.20 20.39 -14.23
N PRO A 13 30.42 19.84 -14.08
CA PRO A 13 30.64 18.40 -14.26
C PRO A 13 29.84 17.55 -13.26
N GLU A 14 29.73 17.99 -12.01
CA GLU A 14 28.90 17.34 -10.99
C GLU A 14 27.43 17.26 -11.42
N LEU A 15 26.87 18.37 -11.91
CA LEU A 15 25.52 18.44 -12.46
C LEU A 15 25.36 17.54 -13.68
N SER A 16 26.30 17.60 -14.65
CA SER A 16 26.29 16.76 -15.84
C SER A 16 26.31 15.27 -15.51
N VAL A 17 27.10 14.86 -14.52
CA VAL A 17 27.14 13.47 -14.03
C VAL A 17 25.81 13.12 -13.36
N ALA A 18 25.29 13.99 -12.50
CA ALA A 18 24.02 13.76 -11.80
C ALA A 18 22.83 13.57 -12.77
N ILE A 19 22.78 14.32 -13.88
CA ILE A 19 21.70 14.18 -14.87
C ILE A 19 21.94 13.01 -15.84
N SER A 20 23.19 12.68 -16.19
CA SER A 20 23.49 11.63 -17.17
C SER A 20 23.57 10.22 -16.58
N CYS A 21 23.89 10.08 -15.29
CA CYS A 21 23.97 8.78 -14.63
C CYS A 21 22.60 8.27 -14.18
N CYS A 22 21.85 7.64 -15.09
CA CYS A 22 20.56 7.01 -14.77
C CYS A 22 20.63 5.97 -13.62
N ALA A 23 21.80 5.37 -13.37
CA ALA A 23 21.98 4.36 -12.32
C ALA A 23 21.97 4.95 -10.89
N ALA A 24 22.28 6.24 -10.72
CA ALA A 24 22.31 6.90 -9.42
C ALA A 24 21.45 8.17 -9.51
N ARG A 25 20.14 8.01 -9.30
CA ARG A 25 19.21 9.15 -9.28
C ARG A 25 19.64 10.14 -8.17
N PRO A 26 19.94 11.41 -8.51
CA PRO A 26 20.27 12.41 -7.50
C PRO A 26 19.07 12.71 -6.61
N SER A 27 19.32 13.22 -5.41
CA SER A 27 18.24 13.73 -4.56
C SER A 27 17.71 15.07 -5.09
N LEU A 28 16.42 15.33 -4.86
CA LEU A 28 15.78 16.60 -5.22
C LEU A 28 16.52 17.80 -4.58
N ALA A 29 16.97 17.66 -3.32
CA ALA A 29 17.71 18.68 -2.61
C ALA A 29 19.02 19.07 -3.31
N LEU A 30 19.80 18.08 -3.77
CA LEU A 30 21.06 18.32 -4.47
C LEU A 30 20.84 19.05 -5.81
N LEU A 31 19.87 18.61 -6.61
CA LEU A 31 19.57 19.27 -7.88
C LEU A 31 19.09 20.71 -7.66
N ARG A 32 18.30 20.96 -6.61
CA ARG A 32 17.82 22.30 -6.26
C ARG A 32 18.97 23.23 -5.88
N GLU A 33 19.91 22.76 -5.05
CA GLU A 33 21.13 23.50 -4.70
C GLU A 33 21.92 23.90 -5.94
N LEU A 34 22.21 22.94 -6.83
CA LEU A 34 22.99 23.20 -8.05
C LEU A 34 22.30 24.17 -9.01
N CYS A 35 20.96 24.10 -9.14
CA CYS A 35 20.20 25.03 -9.96
C CYS A 35 20.20 26.45 -9.37
N LEU A 36 20.01 26.58 -8.04
CA LEU A 36 20.04 27.88 -7.36
C LEU A 36 21.43 28.54 -7.46
N GLU A 37 22.51 27.78 -7.23
CA GLU A 37 23.88 28.27 -7.41
C GLU A 37 24.11 28.76 -8.85
N ALA A 38 23.59 28.05 -9.85
CA ALA A 38 23.70 28.45 -11.26
C ALA A 38 22.91 29.73 -11.58
N GLU A 39 21.70 29.86 -11.03
CA GLU A 39 20.85 31.04 -11.20
C GLU A 39 21.48 32.31 -10.62
N GLU A 40 22.01 32.23 -9.40
CA GLU A 40 22.74 33.33 -8.75
C GLU A 40 23.94 33.82 -9.58
N LEU A 41 24.54 32.91 -10.34
CA LEU A 41 25.68 33.19 -11.22
C LEU A 41 25.26 33.57 -12.65
N SER A 42 23.96 33.72 -12.93
CA SER A 42 23.41 33.99 -14.26
C SER A 42 23.77 32.93 -15.30
N LEU A 43 23.84 31.67 -14.88
CA LEU A 43 24.13 30.49 -15.70
C LEU A 43 22.88 29.63 -15.98
N GLY A 44 21.69 30.17 -15.74
CA GLY A 44 20.41 29.45 -15.87
C GLY A 44 20.11 28.90 -17.27
N GLU A 45 20.69 29.50 -18.31
CA GLU A 45 20.51 29.12 -19.71
C GLU A 45 21.42 27.95 -20.17
N LEU A 46 22.30 27.46 -19.30
CA LEU A 46 23.08 26.26 -19.61
C LEU A 46 22.15 25.06 -19.76
N ALA A 47 22.37 24.26 -20.82
CA ALA A 47 21.51 23.12 -21.15
C ALA A 47 21.33 22.15 -19.97
N GLU A 48 22.40 21.90 -19.21
CA GLU A 48 22.38 21.02 -18.04
C GLU A 48 21.52 21.59 -16.90
N VAL A 49 21.50 22.92 -16.75
CA VAL A 49 20.69 23.61 -15.73
C VAL A 49 19.22 23.64 -16.14
N VAL A 50 18.93 23.88 -17.43
CA VAL A 50 17.57 23.81 -17.98
C VAL A 50 17.00 22.39 -17.82
N GLU A 51 17.78 21.37 -18.15
CA GLU A 51 17.38 19.97 -17.98
C GLU A 51 17.16 19.61 -16.50
N ALA A 52 18.06 20.02 -15.62
CA ALA A 52 17.92 19.80 -14.18
C ALA A 52 16.66 20.48 -13.61
N ARG A 53 16.35 21.71 -14.03
CA ARG A 53 15.12 22.43 -13.68
C ARG A 53 13.88 21.71 -14.18
N ALA A 54 13.91 21.17 -15.39
CA ALA A 54 12.79 20.40 -15.93
C ALA A 54 12.52 19.13 -15.11
N ARG A 55 13.57 18.40 -14.70
CA ARG A 55 13.44 17.23 -13.83
C ARG A 55 12.94 17.58 -12.43
N LEU A 56 13.43 18.68 -11.85
CA LEU A 56 12.94 19.21 -10.57
C LEU A 56 11.44 19.52 -10.65
N ALA A 57 11.00 20.26 -11.66
CA ALA A 57 9.60 20.61 -11.85
C ALA A 57 8.70 19.38 -12.05
N ALA A 58 9.18 18.38 -12.81
CA ALA A 58 8.48 17.12 -12.99
C ALA A 58 8.34 16.34 -11.68
N ALA A 59 9.38 16.30 -10.84
CA ALA A 59 9.34 15.65 -9.55
C ALA A 59 8.43 16.35 -8.55
N GLU A 60 8.44 17.69 -8.50
CA GLU A 60 7.53 18.46 -7.65
C GLU A 60 6.07 18.27 -8.09
N ALA A 61 5.80 18.27 -9.41
CA ALA A 61 4.47 17.98 -9.93
C ALA A 61 4.03 16.55 -9.60
N TRP A 62 4.95 15.58 -9.63
CA TRP A 62 4.69 14.21 -9.23
C TRP A 62 4.36 14.10 -7.74
N ASP A 63 5.10 14.79 -6.86
CA ASP A 63 4.81 14.80 -5.42
C ASP A 63 3.39 15.34 -5.15
N VAL A 64 2.96 16.39 -5.86
CA VAL A 64 1.57 16.89 -5.80
C VAL A 64 0.58 15.83 -6.25
N LYS A 65 0.81 15.15 -7.39
CA LYS A 65 -0.07 14.06 -7.85
C LYS A 65 -0.24 12.96 -6.81
N VAL A 66 0.84 12.60 -6.11
CA VAL A 66 0.81 11.58 -5.05
C VAL A 66 -0.05 12.02 -3.87
N GLU A 67 0.08 13.27 -3.43
CA GLU A 67 -0.78 13.83 -2.37
C GLU A 67 -2.25 13.77 -2.77
N GLU A 68 -2.56 14.12 -4.02
CA GLU A 68 -3.92 14.08 -4.53
C GLU A 68 -4.46 12.66 -4.62
N ALA A 69 -3.69 11.71 -5.15
CA ALA A 69 -4.06 10.31 -5.23
C ALA A 69 -4.32 9.70 -3.84
N ILE A 70 -3.46 10.03 -2.87
CA ILE A 70 -3.65 9.60 -1.47
C ILE A 70 -4.91 10.23 -0.88
N ARG A 71 -5.14 11.53 -1.08
CA ARG A 71 -6.32 12.25 -0.59
C ARG A 71 -7.61 11.72 -1.19
N CYS A 72 -7.61 11.40 -2.48
CA CYS A 72 -8.74 10.85 -3.23
C CYS A 72 -8.94 9.34 -2.97
N ARG A 73 -8.04 8.70 -2.22
CA ARG A 73 -8.05 7.26 -1.94
C ARG A 73 -8.03 6.43 -3.21
N ASP A 74 -7.17 6.81 -4.13
CA ASP A 74 -6.95 6.08 -5.37
C ASP A 74 -6.59 4.62 -5.09
N GLY A 75 -7.01 3.74 -6.01
CA GLY A 75 -6.75 2.31 -5.91
C GLY A 75 -5.26 1.96 -6.01
N MET A 76 -4.89 0.78 -5.52
CA MET A 76 -3.49 0.33 -5.49
C MET A 76 -2.82 0.30 -6.87
N ALA A 77 -3.56 0.03 -7.94
CA ALA A 77 -3.06 0.07 -9.30
C ALA A 77 -2.62 1.48 -9.72
N SER A 78 -3.35 2.53 -9.32
CA SER A 78 -2.98 3.93 -9.56
C SER A 78 -1.68 4.27 -8.82
N LEU A 79 -1.58 3.89 -7.54
CA LEU A 79 -0.38 4.12 -6.73
C LEU A 79 0.86 3.36 -7.25
N ALA A 80 0.67 2.16 -7.82
CA ALA A 80 1.75 1.42 -8.48
C ALA A 80 2.23 2.14 -9.75
N ASN A 81 1.31 2.63 -10.60
CA ASN A 81 1.66 3.41 -11.78
C ASN A 81 2.45 4.68 -11.43
N LEU A 82 2.12 5.34 -10.31
CA LEU A 82 2.88 6.51 -9.83
C LEU A 82 4.32 6.14 -9.46
N LEU A 83 4.60 4.95 -8.93
CA LEU A 83 5.97 4.50 -8.69
C LEU A 83 6.73 4.27 -9.99
N ASP A 84 6.09 3.70 -11.01
CA ASP A 84 6.68 3.55 -12.34
C ASP A 84 6.98 4.91 -12.98
N GLU A 85 6.11 5.91 -12.79
CA GLU A 85 6.37 7.31 -13.18
C GLU A 85 7.60 7.85 -12.43
N ALA A 86 7.73 7.62 -11.12
CA ALA A 86 8.85 8.10 -10.31
C ALA A 86 10.20 7.55 -10.79
N ASP A 87 10.23 6.30 -11.23
CA ASP A 87 11.43 5.66 -11.77
C ASP A 87 11.90 6.30 -13.10
N GLN A 88 11.00 6.96 -13.83
CA GLN A 88 11.29 7.65 -15.09
C GLN A 88 11.75 9.11 -14.91
N LEU A 89 11.57 9.71 -13.72
CA LEU A 89 11.90 11.13 -13.47
C LEU A 89 13.41 11.42 -13.49
N GLY A 90 14.25 10.40 -13.28
CA GLY A 90 15.70 10.56 -13.23
C GLY A 90 16.21 11.40 -12.04
N VAL A 91 15.37 11.60 -11.02
CA VAL A 91 15.63 12.23 -9.71
C VAL A 91 14.79 11.48 -8.68
N VAL A 92 15.22 11.43 -7.42
CA VAL A 92 14.44 10.85 -6.32
C VAL A 92 13.45 11.89 -5.79
N PRO A 93 12.12 11.73 -6.00
CA PRO A 93 11.10 12.60 -5.43
C PRO A 93 11.02 12.49 -3.92
N LEU A 94 10.40 13.47 -3.26
CA LEU A 94 10.33 13.47 -1.80
C LEU A 94 9.46 12.32 -1.27
N GLN A 95 8.34 12.03 -1.95
CA GLN A 95 7.36 11.06 -1.43
C GLN A 95 7.60 9.62 -1.88
N GLU A 96 8.58 9.35 -2.75
CA GLU A 96 8.81 8.02 -3.34
C GLU A 96 8.98 6.92 -2.28
N ALA A 97 9.82 7.16 -1.27
CA ALA A 97 10.08 6.16 -0.22
C ALA A 97 8.82 5.81 0.59
N SER A 98 8.01 6.83 0.90
CA SER A 98 6.75 6.67 1.63
C SER A 98 5.71 5.93 0.78
N LEU A 99 5.58 6.30 -0.50
CA LEU A 99 4.67 5.64 -1.43
C LEU A 99 5.07 4.18 -1.67
N ARG A 100 6.35 3.90 -1.87
CA ARG A 100 6.88 2.53 -2.06
C ARG A 100 6.61 1.66 -0.84
N ARG A 101 6.81 2.20 0.37
CA ARG A 101 6.46 1.50 1.62
C ARG A 101 4.97 1.18 1.66
N ARG A 102 4.11 2.13 1.32
CA ARG A 102 2.65 1.94 1.32
C ARG A 102 2.22 0.86 0.33
N VAL A 103 2.74 0.89 -0.89
CA VAL A 103 2.47 -0.14 -1.90
C VAL A 103 2.93 -1.52 -1.43
N ASN A 104 4.13 -1.62 -0.85
CA ASN A 104 4.62 -2.89 -0.31
C ASN A 104 3.76 -3.41 0.84
N ASN A 105 3.33 -2.54 1.76
CA ASN A 105 2.47 -2.91 2.88
C ASN A 105 1.10 -3.41 2.38
N ALA A 106 0.49 -2.69 1.43
CA ALA A 106 -0.78 -3.07 0.85
C ALA A 106 -0.69 -4.40 0.06
N SER A 107 0.39 -4.62 -0.68
CA SER A 107 0.62 -5.91 -1.38
C SER A 107 0.83 -7.07 -0.41
N SER A 108 1.60 -6.85 0.67
CA SER A 108 1.78 -7.84 1.74
C SER A 108 0.46 -8.17 2.44
N TRP A 109 -0.33 -7.13 2.73
CA TRP A 109 -1.69 -7.30 3.24
C TRP A 109 -2.56 -8.09 2.28
N ALA A 110 -2.56 -7.77 0.97
CA ALA A 110 -3.40 -8.43 -0.03
C ALA A 110 -3.09 -9.93 -0.13
N ALA A 111 -1.81 -10.32 -0.06
CA ALA A 111 -1.41 -11.72 -0.04
C ALA A 111 -1.96 -12.46 1.20
N ARG A 112 -1.89 -11.82 2.38
CA ARG A 112 -2.43 -12.39 3.62
C ARG A 112 -3.96 -12.42 3.60
N ALA A 113 -4.61 -11.40 3.06
CA ALA A 113 -6.04 -11.33 2.87
C ALA A 113 -6.54 -12.45 1.96
N ALA A 114 -5.87 -12.70 0.83
CA ALA A 114 -6.20 -13.79 -0.07
C ALA A 114 -6.08 -15.15 0.62
N GLY A 115 -4.98 -15.40 1.33
CA GLY A 115 -4.80 -16.62 2.11
C GLY A 115 -5.87 -16.77 3.20
N ALA A 116 -6.25 -15.68 3.86
CA ALA A 116 -7.31 -15.66 4.86
C ALA A 116 -8.70 -15.84 4.27
N LEU A 117 -8.95 -15.49 3.01
CA LEU A 117 -10.23 -15.71 2.34
C LEU A 117 -10.37 -17.17 1.89
N GLU A 118 -9.31 -17.76 1.34
CA GLU A 118 -9.29 -19.12 0.82
C GLU A 118 -9.18 -20.19 1.91
N GLY A 119 -8.51 -19.87 3.02
CA GLY A 119 -8.18 -20.81 4.10
C GLY A 119 -9.07 -20.73 5.34
N PRO A 120 -8.84 -21.64 6.31
CA PRO A 120 -9.31 -21.47 7.68
C PRO A 120 -8.65 -20.23 8.29
N THR A 121 -9.44 -19.41 8.98
CA THR A 121 -8.96 -18.17 9.60
C THR A 121 -9.84 -17.83 10.79
N THR A 122 -9.22 -17.40 11.87
CA THR A 122 -9.92 -17.02 13.11
C THR A 122 -10.54 -15.63 13.00
N GLU A 123 -11.56 -15.35 13.82
CA GLU A 123 -12.15 -14.00 13.90
C GLU A 123 -11.11 -12.95 14.31
N VAL A 124 -10.16 -13.30 15.19
CA VAL A 124 -9.09 -12.40 15.64
C VAL A 124 -8.18 -12.00 14.47
N GLU A 125 -7.73 -12.98 13.68
CA GLU A 125 -6.91 -12.72 12.50
C GLU A 125 -7.64 -11.87 11.45
N LEU A 126 -8.94 -12.09 11.25
CA LEU A 126 -9.75 -11.25 10.36
C LEU A 126 -9.83 -9.80 10.85
N GLN A 127 -10.02 -9.57 12.15
CA GLN A 127 -10.04 -8.22 12.72
C GLN A 127 -8.67 -7.53 12.63
N GLU A 128 -7.58 -8.26 12.86
CA GLU A 128 -6.21 -7.76 12.68
C GLU A 128 -5.94 -7.36 11.22
N LEU A 129 -6.38 -8.17 10.26
CA LEU A 129 -6.25 -7.86 8.83
C LEU A 129 -7.07 -6.62 8.45
N LEU A 130 -8.29 -6.46 8.99
CA LEU A 130 -9.10 -5.27 8.73
C LEU A 130 -8.47 -4.00 9.34
N ALA A 131 -7.92 -4.08 10.56
CA ALA A 131 -7.18 -2.97 11.16
C ALA A 131 -5.93 -2.59 10.34
N GLN A 132 -5.17 -3.58 9.87
CA GLN A 132 -4.01 -3.35 9.00
C GLN A 132 -4.40 -2.73 7.65
N ALA A 133 -5.58 -3.08 7.11
CA ALA A 133 -6.10 -2.48 5.89
C ALA A 133 -6.39 -0.99 6.07
N GLU A 134 -6.91 -0.59 7.24
CA GLU A 134 -7.13 0.81 7.61
C GLU A 134 -5.81 1.59 7.70
N GLU A 135 -4.83 1.08 8.43
CA GLU A 135 -3.51 1.70 8.57
C GLU A 135 -2.79 1.84 7.22
N SER A 136 -2.90 0.82 6.37
CA SER A 136 -2.32 0.82 5.02
C SER A 136 -3.17 1.60 4.01
N SER A 137 -4.34 2.09 4.44
CA SER A 137 -5.30 2.84 3.64
C SER A 137 -5.67 2.11 2.33
N VAL A 138 -5.91 0.81 2.43
CA VAL A 138 -6.40 -0.05 1.35
C VAL A 138 -7.80 0.42 0.92
N PRO A 139 -8.17 0.42 -0.36
CA PRO A 139 -9.54 0.77 -0.79
C PRO A 139 -10.62 -0.08 -0.11
N GLN A 140 -11.80 0.49 0.13
CA GLN A 140 -12.91 -0.24 0.77
C GLN A 140 -13.33 -1.48 -0.01
N ALA A 141 -13.42 -1.37 -1.34
CA ALA A 141 -13.81 -2.47 -2.22
C ALA A 141 -12.92 -3.71 -2.05
N ASP A 142 -11.63 -3.52 -1.76
CA ASP A 142 -10.69 -4.64 -1.54
C ASP A 142 -10.88 -5.28 -0.15
N ARG A 143 -11.46 -4.55 0.80
CA ARG A 143 -11.72 -5.03 2.17
C ARG A 143 -13.06 -5.75 2.30
N ASP A 144 -14.04 -5.42 1.46
CA ASP A 144 -15.42 -5.91 1.57
C ASP A 144 -15.52 -7.45 1.72
N PRO A 145 -14.77 -8.28 0.97
CA PRO A 145 -14.80 -9.74 1.17
C PRO A 145 -14.35 -10.19 2.56
N LEU A 146 -13.34 -9.53 3.12
CA LEU A 146 -12.85 -9.81 4.48
C LEU A 146 -13.86 -9.35 5.53
N ILE A 147 -14.53 -8.21 5.30
CA ILE A 147 -15.59 -7.69 6.18
C ILE A 147 -16.76 -8.67 6.22
N GLU A 148 -17.19 -9.20 5.07
CA GLU A 148 -18.24 -10.21 4.98
C GLU A 148 -17.86 -11.49 5.73
N LYS A 149 -16.63 -11.99 5.53
CA LYS A 149 -16.13 -13.17 6.24
C LYS A 149 -16.06 -12.95 7.75
N ALA A 150 -15.64 -11.76 8.19
CA ALA A 150 -15.60 -11.40 9.62
C ALA A 150 -17.01 -11.33 10.22
N ALA A 151 -17.96 -10.71 9.53
CA ALA A 151 -19.36 -10.65 9.97
C ALA A 151 -19.98 -12.05 10.12
N LEU A 152 -19.69 -12.96 9.18
CA LEU A 152 -20.12 -14.34 9.24
C LEU A 152 -19.51 -15.09 10.44
N ALA A 153 -18.21 -14.91 10.70
CA ALA A 153 -17.53 -15.48 11.87
C ALA A 153 -18.16 -15.00 13.19
N THR A 154 -18.41 -13.69 13.32
CA THR A 154 -19.07 -13.10 14.48
C THR A 154 -20.49 -13.66 14.67
N TRP A 155 -21.26 -13.79 13.59
CA TRP A 155 -22.61 -14.36 13.64
C TRP A 155 -22.61 -15.80 14.17
N TRP A 156 -21.71 -16.65 13.65
CA TRP A 156 -21.57 -18.02 14.11
C TRP A 156 -21.16 -18.10 15.59
N ARG A 157 -20.22 -17.27 16.03
CA ARG A 157 -19.83 -17.20 17.45
C ARG A 157 -21.01 -16.84 18.34
N GLN A 158 -21.80 -15.83 17.96
CA GLN A 158 -22.99 -15.44 18.73
C GLN A 158 -24.01 -16.57 18.81
N ARG A 159 -24.24 -17.27 17.69
CA ARG A 159 -25.16 -18.40 17.63
C ARG A 159 -24.68 -19.56 18.49
N ALA A 160 -23.40 -19.93 18.42
CA ALA A 160 -22.82 -20.97 19.26
C ALA A 160 -22.96 -20.62 20.75
N ASN A 161 -22.58 -19.40 21.15
CA ASN A 161 -22.73 -18.93 22.53
C ASN A 161 -24.18 -18.98 23.01
N ALA A 162 -25.13 -18.56 22.17
CA ALA A 162 -26.55 -18.59 22.54
C ALA A 162 -27.07 -20.01 22.78
N VAL A 163 -26.65 -20.98 21.97
CA VAL A 163 -27.03 -22.40 22.12
C VAL A 163 -26.40 -22.99 23.38
N PHE A 164 -25.10 -22.78 23.58
CA PHE A 164 -24.38 -23.27 24.77
C PHE A 164 -24.94 -22.69 26.08
N VAL A 165 -25.26 -21.40 26.11
CA VAL A 165 -25.74 -20.71 27.32
C VAL A 165 -27.22 -21.00 27.61
N LYS A 166 -28.09 -21.13 26.59
CA LYS A 166 -29.54 -21.35 26.81
C LYS A 166 -29.90 -22.79 27.15
N GLU A 167 -29.28 -23.77 26.52
CA GLU A 167 -29.73 -25.17 26.65
C GLU A 167 -28.93 -25.97 27.68
N GLY A 168 -27.89 -25.39 28.30
CA GLY A 168 -27.04 -26.13 29.25
C GLY A 168 -26.60 -27.46 28.63
N CYS A 169 -26.06 -27.42 27.41
CA CYS A 169 -25.94 -28.62 26.60
C CYS A 169 -24.89 -29.59 27.17
N ARG A 170 -25.31 -30.85 27.28
CA ARG A 170 -24.47 -32.05 27.50
C ARG A 170 -23.54 -32.39 26.32
N LEU A 171 -23.66 -31.67 25.20
CA LEU A 171 -22.83 -31.85 24.01
C LEU A 171 -21.57 -31.00 24.10
N THR A 172 -20.42 -31.64 23.95
CA THR A 172 -19.10 -31.00 23.89
C THR A 172 -18.92 -30.29 22.56
N LEU A 173 -18.16 -29.18 22.54
CA LEU A 173 -17.79 -28.49 21.29
C LEU A 173 -17.14 -29.45 20.27
N ALA A 174 -16.46 -30.50 20.76
CA ALA A 174 -15.90 -31.58 19.94
C ALA A 174 -16.99 -32.40 19.23
N GLU A 175 -18.12 -32.73 19.86
CA GLU A 175 -19.23 -33.44 19.19
C GLU A 175 -19.95 -32.60 18.13
N CYS A 176 -19.77 -31.26 18.16
CA CYS A 176 -20.24 -30.35 17.11
C CYS A 176 -19.21 -30.16 15.97
N LEU A 177 -17.95 -30.59 16.17
CA LEU A 177 -16.83 -30.41 15.25
C LEU A 177 -16.32 -31.73 14.63
N ASP A 178 -16.47 -32.87 15.33
CA ASP A 178 -16.06 -34.21 14.91
C ASP A 178 -16.98 -34.85 13.85
N GLY A 179 -18.19 -34.32 13.63
CA GLY A 179 -19.04 -34.76 12.54
C GLY A 179 -18.82 -33.91 11.28
N ASP A 180 -17.94 -34.34 10.37
CA ASP A 180 -17.72 -33.97 8.95
C ASP A 180 -17.97 -32.51 8.47
N GLY A 181 -18.22 -31.54 9.35
CA GLY A 181 -18.72 -30.21 9.02
C GLY A 181 -20.07 -30.18 8.30
N HIS A 182 -20.79 -31.31 8.21
CA HIS A 182 -22.08 -31.44 7.54
C HIS A 182 -23.19 -31.71 8.56
N TYR A 183 -23.71 -30.62 9.14
CA TYR A 183 -25.00 -30.68 9.82
C TYR A 183 -26.04 -29.98 8.97
N GLU A 184 -26.89 -30.76 8.31
CA GLU A 184 -28.16 -30.27 7.81
C GLU A 184 -29.03 -29.89 9.01
N LEU A 185 -29.06 -28.61 9.36
CA LEU A 185 -30.15 -28.07 10.16
C LEU A 185 -31.37 -27.97 9.23
N ALA A 186 -32.05 -29.10 9.05
CA ALA A 186 -33.37 -29.14 8.47
C ALA A 186 -34.31 -28.33 9.37
N THR A 187 -34.65 -27.11 8.94
CA THR A 187 -35.99 -26.61 9.21
C THR A 187 -36.94 -27.33 8.26
N GLU A 188 -38.23 -27.43 8.60
CA GLU A 188 -39.26 -28.14 7.80
C GLU A 188 -39.32 -27.75 6.30
N ASN A 189 -38.54 -26.76 5.85
CA ASN A 189 -38.51 -26.25 4.48
C ASN A 189 -37.19 -26.40 3.69
N GLY A 190 -36.16 -27.10 4.20
CA GLY A 190 -35.02 -27.60 3.38
C GLY A 190 -34.06 -26.59 2.71
N GLY A 191 -32.76 -26.72 3.00
CA GLY A 191 -31.62 -26.03 2.37
C GLY A 191 -31.14 -24.83 3.20
N TRP A 192 -29.86 -24.66 3.58
CA TRP A 192 -28.59 -24.78 2.85
C TRP A 192 -27.43 -25.24 3.77
N ALA A 193 -26.32 -25.74 3.20
CA ALA A 193 -25.11 -26.21 3.91
C ALA A 193 -23.92 -25.22 3.78
N VAL A 194 -23.20 -24.96 4.88
CA VAL A 194 -21.88 -24.28 4.87
C VAL A 194 -20.97 -24.88 5.95
N HIS A 195 -19.72 -25.17 5.56
CA HIS A 195 -18.66 -25.73 6.40
C HIS A 195 -18.07 -24.68 7.37
N LEU A 196 -17.91 -25.06 8.64
CA LEU A 196 -17.15 -24.32 9.64
C LEU A 196 -15.76 -24.98 9.79
N ALA A 197 -14.72 -24.31 9.31
CA ALA A 197 -13.35 -24.69 9.63
C ALA A 197 -12.93 -23.97 10.93
N CYS A 198 -13.12 -24.64 12.07
CA CYS A 198 -12.49 -24.27 13.33
C CYS A 198 -11.25 -25.15 13.52
N SER A 199 -10.07 -24.65 13.18
CA SER A 199 -8.80 -25.31 13.55
C SER A 199 -8.30 -24.72 14.87
N PHE A 200 -8.17 -25.58 15.88
CA PHE A 200 -7.44 -25.34 17.14
C PHE A 200 -5.93 -25.36 16.93
#